data_AF-A0A4Y9UR90-F1
#
_entry.id   AF-A0A4Y9UR90-F1
#
_cell.length_a   1.000
_cell.length_b   1.000
_cell.length_c   1.000
_cell.angle_alpha   90.00
_cell.angle_beta   90.00
_cell.angle_gamma   90.00
#
_symmetry.space_group_name_H-M   'P 1'
#
loop_
_entity.id
_entity.type
_entity.pdbx_description
1 polymer ?
#
loop_
_entity_poly.entity_id
_entity_poly.type
_entity_poly.pdbx_seq_one_letter_code
_entity_poly.pdbx_strand_id
1 'polypeptide(L)'
;MGKPEDDARKALLERAQALLSTDASPAAKKNIKSNLESLAATLLLEWLVGDKRFESQSQQTEYWLSRFYDGVFVDEQPDATRIYERFGVNLPRAGYLARLLRARRAAQWRQAARAELKTQLERYKDRAAEAKKEGQGHVTEFDVSLSPGAADEMRVVYDRLAAFVAERERPKPPKAKPSFGNSRWLGVPAETLLSILEALKTGDGT
;
A
#
# COMPACT_ATOMS: atom_id res chain seq x y z
N MET A 1 -20.06 -5.18 -41.42
CA MET A 1 -19.28 -6.33 -40.93
C MET A 1 -17.90 -5.79 -40.55
N GLY A 2 -17.51 -5.88 -39.27
CA GLY A 2 -16.18 -5.48 -38.82
C GLY A 2 -15.11 -6.37 -39.42
N LYS A 3 -13.87 -5.87 -39.56
CA LYS A 3 -12.75 -6.70 -40.01
C LYS A 3 -12.44 -7.74 -38.90
N PRO A 4 -12.10 -8.99 -39.24
CA PRO A 4 -11.80 -10.04 -38.26
C PRO A 4 -10.73 -9.64 -37.21
N GLU A 5 -9.79 -8.77 -37.59
CA GLU A 5 -8.73 -8.24 -36.72
C GLU A 5 -9.28 -7.25 -35.66
N ASP A 6 -10.30 -6.46 -36.01
CA ASP A 6 -10.95 -5.55 -35.06
C ASP A 6 -11.76 -6.32 -34.01
N ASP A 7 -12.36 -7.45 -34.40
CA ASP A 7 -13.09 -8.32 -33.49
C ASP A 7 -12.15 -9.03 -32.50
N ALA A 8 -10.96 -9.47 -32.96
CA ALA A 8 -9.94 -10.07 -32.11
C ALA A 8 -9.36 -9.07 -31.09
N ARG A 9 -9.03 -7.84 -31.52
CA ARG A 9 -8.56 -6.78 -30.62
C ARG A 9 -9.60 -6.44 -29.56
N LYS A 10 -10.85 -6.30 -29.97
CA LYS A 10 -11.96 -5.99 -29.07
C LYS A 10 -12.18 -7.09 -28.04
N ALA A 11 -12.18 -8.35 -28.45
CA ALA A 11 -12.32 -9.49 -27.53
C ALA A 11 -11.16 -9.55 -26.51
N LEU A 12 -9.92 -9.26 -26.95
CA LEU A 12 -8.77 -9.20 -26.05
C LEU A 12 -8.90 -8.05 -25.03
N LEU A 13 -9.35 -6.87 -25.48
CA LEU A 13 -9.57 -5.72 -24.62
C LEU A 13 -10.65 -6.02 -23.57
N GLU A 14 -11.79 -6.59 -23.98
CA GLU A 14 -12.88 -6.95 -23.04
C GLU A 14 -12.40 -7.94 -21.98
N ARG A 15 -11.60 -8.96 -22.38
CA ARG A 15 -11.01 -9.92 -21.44
C ARG A 15 -10.02 -9.24 -20.47
N ALA A 16 -9.18 -8.34 -20.98
CA ALA A 16 -8.24 -7.59 -20.14
C ALA A 16 -8.97 -6.67 -19.15
N GLN A 17 -10.02 -5.98 -19.60
CA GLN A 17 -10.86 -5.14 -18.73
C GLN A 17 -11.53 -5.97 -17.64
N ALA A 18 -12.06 -7.15 -17.97
CA ALA A 18 -12.67 -8.04 -16.99
C ALA A 18 -11.66 -8.49 -15.93
N LEU A 19 -10.48 -8.98 -16.36
CA LEU A 19 -9.42 -9.45 -15.46
C LEU A 19 -8.94 -8.35 -14.51
N LEU A 20 -8.67 -7.15 -15.05
CA LEU A 20 -8.16 -6.02 -14.27
C LEU A 20 -9.22 -5.43 -13.32
N SER A 21 -10.51 -5.66 -13.60
CA SER A 21 -11.62 -5.15 -12.78
C SER A 21 -11.91 -6.00 -11.54
N THR A 22 -11.34 -7.20 -11.43
CA THR A 22 -11.47 -8.07 -10.26
C THR A 22 -10.94 -7.37 -9.01
N ASP A 23 -11.82 -7.22 -8.02
CA ASP A 23 -11.58 -6.52 -6.75
C ASP A 23 -10.99 -5.10 -6.89
N ALA A 24 -11.22 -4.48 -8.06
CA ALA A 24 -10.80 -3.12 -8.33
C ALA A 24 -11.77 -2.11 -7.71
N SER A 25 -11.23 -0.98 -7.28
CA SER A 25 -12.04 0.13 -6.77
C SER A 25 -12.99 0.67 -7.84
N PRO A 26 -14.06 1.40 -7.47
CA PRO A 26 -14.92 2.07 -8.44
C PRO A 26 -14.16 3.04 -9.36
N ALA A 27 -13.16 3.75 -8.83
CA ALA A 27 -12.31 4.66 -9.60
C ALA A 27 -11.42 3.89 -10.58
N ALA A 28 -10.79 2.81 -10.13
CA ALA A 28 -10.00 1.94 -10.99
C ALA A 28 -10.86 1.33 -12.12
N LYS A 29 -12.07 0.83 -11.83
CA LYS A 29 -12.99 0.32 -12.86
C LYS A 29 -13.34 1.37 -13.92
N LYS A 30 -13.53 2.62 -13.51
CA LYS A 30 -13.76 3.74 -14.44
C LYS A 30 -12.53 3.96 -15.32
N ASN A 31 -11.33 4.03 -14.71
CA ASN A 31 -10.08 4.26 -15.43
C ASN A 31 -9.72 3.09 -16.37
N ILE A 32 -10.00 1.84 -15.99
CA ILE A 32 -9.83 0.66 -16.84
C ILE A 32 -10.63 0.84 -18.13
N LYS A 33 -11.91 1.23 -18.02
CA LYS A 33 -12.78 1.42 -19.18
C LYS A 33 -12.33 2.57 -20.08
N SER A 34 -11.85 3.67 -19.51
CA SER A 34 -11.51 4.87 -20.29
C SER A 34 -10.07 4.88 -20.82
N ASN A 35 -9.11 4.28 -20.09
CA ASN A 35 -7.69 4.53 -20.33
C ASN A 35 -6.90 3.28 -20.74
N LEU A 36 -7.39 2.06 -20.47
CA LEU A 36 -6.60 0.84 -20.64
C LEU A 36 -6.02 0.69 -22.05
N GLU A 37 -6.83 0.89 -23.08
CA GLU A 37 -6.41 0.73 -24.47
C GLU A 37 -5.31 1.74 -24.83
N SER A 38 -5.54 3.01 -24.51
CA SER A 38 -4.55 4.08 -24.77
C SER A 38 -3.23 3.86 -24.02
N LEU A 39 -3.31 3.40 -22.77
CA LEU A 39 -2.12 3.11 -21.96
C LEU A 39 -1.35 1.92 -22.52
N ALA A 40 -2.04 0.82 -22.85
CA ALA A 40 -1.40 -0.36 -23.42
C ALA A 40 -0.72 -0.05 -24.76
N ALA A 41 -1.39 0.70 -25.65
CA ALA A 41 -0.83 1.16 -26.90
C ALA A 41 0.42 2.03 -26.67
N THR A 42 0.35 2.97 -25.74
CA THR A 42 1.49 3.84 -25.40
C THR A 42 2.68 3.04 -24.92
N LEU A 43 2.50 2.10 -23.98
CA LEU A 43 3.59 1.28 -23.45
C LEU A 43 4.24 0.39 -24.51
N LEU A 44 3.45 -0.13 -25.44
CA LEU A 44 3.97 -0.92 -26.56
C LEU A 44 4.75 -0.04 -27.54
N LEU A 45 4.23 1.15 -27.86
CA LEU A 45 4.91 2.11 -28.73
C LEU A 45 6.22 2.61 -28.12
N GLU A 46 6.24 2.96 -26.82
CA GLU A 46 7.46 3.33 -26.07
C GLU A 46 8.53 2.23 -26.15
N TRP A 47 8.10 0.97 -26.07
CA TRP A 47 9.01 -0.17 -26.21
C TRP A 47 9.55 -0.31 -27.64
N LEU A 48 8.70 -0.17 -28.66
CA LEU A 48 9.10 -0.27 -30.06
C LEU A 48 10.08 0.83 -30.48
N VAL A 49 9.91 2.06 -29.99
CA VAL A 49 10.82 3.17 -30.30
C VAL A 49 12.09 3.17 -29.42
N GLY A 50 12.15 2.30 -28.41
CA GLY A 50 13.29 2.21 -27.50
C GLY A 50 13.44 3.45 -26.61
N ASP A 51 12.33 4.13 -26.28
CA ASP A 51 12.33 5.36 -25.48
C ASP A 51 12.99 5.14 -24.11
N LYS A 52 12.83 3.92 -23.57
CA LYS A 52 13.53 3.46 -22.38
C LYS A 52 14.29 2.18 -22.65
N ARG A 53 15.58 2.21 -22.29
CA ARG A 53 16.41 1.01 -22.22
C ARG A 53 16.27 0.40 -20.83
N PHE A 54 15.78 -0.84 -20.78
CA PHE A 54 15.74 -1.63 -19.57
C PHE A 54 16.89 -2.64 -19.60
N GLU A 55 17.63 -2.75 -18.51
CA GLU A 55 18.73 -3.71 -18.37
C GLU A 55 18.20 -5.12 -18.10
N SER A 56 16.93 -5.25 -17.69
CA SER A 56 16.28 -6.53 -17.44
C SER A 56 14.77 -6.48 -17.70
N GLN A 57 14.20 -7.66 -17.94
CA GLN A 57 12.74 -7.83 -18.02
C GLN A 57 12.04 -7.42 -16.71
N SER A 58 12.73 -7.54 -15.57
CA SER A 58 12.22 -7.09 -14.27
C SER A 58 12.03 -5.57 -14.22
N GLN A 59 13.02 -4.80 -14.67
CA GLN A 59 12.91 -3.34 -14.76
C GLN A 59 11.80 -2.91 -15.72
N GLN A 60 11.66 -3.60 -16.85
CA GLN A 60 10.56 -3.33 -17.80
C GLN A 60 9.19 -3.62 -17.18
N THR A 61 9.04 -4.74 -16.47
CA THR A 61 7.79 -5.11 -15.79
C THR A 61 7.46 -4.13 -14.68
N GLU A 62 8.44 -3.72 -13.88
CA GLU A 62 8.28 -2.68 -12.86
C GLU A 62 7.80 -1.37 -13.48
N TYR A 63 8.43 -0.95 -14.58
CA TYR A 63 8.04 0.24 -15.30
C TYR A 63 6.58 0.18 -15.78
N TRP A 64 6.19 -0.90 -16.46
CA TRP A 64 4.81 -1.07 -16.91
C TRP A 64 3.81 -1.08 -15.76
N LEU A 65 4.06 -1.85 -14.70
CA LEU A 65 3.20 -1.86 -13.53
C LEU A 65 3.10 -0.49 -12.88
N SER A 66 4.20 0.28 -12.80
CA SER A 66 4.14 1.64 -12.27
C SER A 66 3.17 2.51 -13.07
N ARG A 67 3.23 2.44 -14.41
CA ARG A 67 2.33 3.18 -15.30
C ARG A 67 0.87 2.73 -15.16
N PHE A 68 0.61 1.43 -14.95
CA PHE A 68 -0.73 0.93 -14.62
C PHE A 68 -1.25 1.47 -13.31
N TYR A 69 -0.44 1.46 -12.26
CA TYR A 69 -0.88 2.03 -10.99
C TYR A 69 -1.07 3.56 -11.11
N ASP A 70 -0.32 4.25 -11.99
CA ASP A 70 -0.34 5.73 -12.11
C ASP A 70 -1.54 6.18 -12.94
N GLY A 71 -1.96 5.39 -13.94
CA GLY A 71 -3.03 5.74 -14.87
C GLY A 71 -4.35 5.02 -14.63
N VAL A 72 -4.33 3.88 -13.93
CA VAL A 72 -5.49 3.00 -13.73
C VAL A 72 -5.81 2.85 -12.24
N PHE A 73 -4.87 2.33 -11.46
CA PHE A 73 -5.06 2.01 -10.04
C PHE A 73 -4.59 3.14 -9.11
N VAL A 74 -5.03 4.36 -9.39
CA VAL A 74 -4.54 5.59 -8.75
C VAL A 74 -4.86 5.68 -7.25
N ASP A 75 -5.91 4.99 -6.82
CA ASP A 75 -6.45 4.95 -5.47
C ASP A 75 -6.26 3.59 -4.77
N GLU A 76 -5.53 2.66 -5.41
CA GLU A 76 -5.19 1.37 -4.82
C GLU A 76 -3.71 1.27 -4.45
N GLN A 77 -3.44 0.83 -3.22
CA GLN A 77 -2.08 0.50 -2.82
C GLN A 77 -1.58 -0.75 -3.59
N PRO A 78 -0.31 -0.75 -4.07
CA PRO A 78 0.27 -1.94 -4.66
C PRO A 78 0.32 -3.12 -3.69
N ASP A 79 -0.34 -4.20 -4.09
CA ASP A 79 -0.53 -5.41 -3.30
C ASP A 79 -0.05 -6.65 -4.07
N ALA A 80 0.64 -7.56 -3.38
CA ALA A 80 1.25 -8.72 -4.02
C ALA A 80 0.21 -9.69 -4.60
N THR A 81 -0.90 -9.91 -3.88
CA THR A 81 -1.98 -10.80 -4.31
C THR A 81 -2.68 -10.21 -5.53
N ARG A 82 -3.02 -8.91 -5.48
CA ARG A 82 -3.63 -8.24 -6.64
C ARG A 82 -2.73 -8.23 -7.86
N ILE A 83 -1.43 -8.02 -7.69
CA ILE A 83 -0.47 -8.07 -8.81
C ILE A 83 -0.40 -9.48 -9.41
N TYR A 84 -0.38 -10.51 -8.56
CA TYR A 84 -0.40 -11.91 -8.98
C TYR A 84 -1.65 -12.23 -9.81
N GLU A 85 -2.83 -11.87 -9.29
CA GLU A 85 -4.13 -12.18 -9.92
C GLU A 85 -4.36 -11.41 -11.22
N ARG A 86 -4.01 -10.12 -11.24
CA ARG A 86 -4.32 -9.22 -12.37
C ARG A 86 -3.32 -9.31 -13.52
N PHE A 87 -2.05 -9.60 -13.23
CA PHE A 87 -0.98 -9.53 -14.23
C PHE A 87 -0.28 -10.87 -14.47
N GLY A 88 -0.70 -11.94 -13.81
CA GLY A 88 -0.11 -13.28 -13.99
C GLY A 88 1.36 -13.36 -13.56
N VAL A 89 1.81 -12.45 -12.69
CA VAL A 89 3.17 -12.45 -12.16
C VAL A 89 3.24 -13.39 -10.97
N ASN A 90 4.23 -14.30 -10.92
CA ASN A 90 4.36 -15.21 -9.77
C ASN A 90 4.44 -14.49 -8.42
N LEU A 91 3.94 -15.11 -7.35
CA LEU A 91 3.75 -14.47 -6.05
C LEU A 91 5.04 -13.87 -5.44
N PRO A 92 6.21 -14.56 -5.46
CA PRO A 92 7.46 -13.96 -4.97
C PRO A 92 7.84 -12.68 -5.71
N ARG A 93 7.73 -12.68 -7.05
CA ARG A 93 8.03 -11.50 -7.88
C ARG A 93 6.99 -10.40 -7.68
N ALA A 94 5.71 -10.75 -7.53
CA ALA A 94 4.66 -9.81 -7.21
C ALA A 94 4.90 -9.11 -5.85
N GLY A 95 5.37 -9.85 -4.84
CA GLY A 95 5.78 -9.30 -3.54
C GLY A 95 6.94 -8.30 -3.65
N TYR A 96 7.96 -8.63 -4.44
CA TYR A 96 9.07 -7.72 -4.72
C TYR A 96 8.59 -6.42 -5.40
N LEU A 97 7.77 -6.54 -6.45
CA LEU A 97 7.24 -5.41 -7.22
C LEU A 97 6.31 -4.54 -6.37
N ALA A 98 5.43 -5.13 -5.57
CA ALA A 98 4.56 -4.38 -4.65
C ALA A 98 5.39 -3.51 -3.68
N ARG A 99 6.49 -4.05 -3.16
CA ARG A 99 7.39 -3.29 -2.27
C ARG A 99 8.05 -2.11 -3.00
N LEU A 100 8.55 -2.31 -4.22
CA LEU A 100 9.16 -1.24 -5.02
C LEU A 100 8.16 -0.13 -5.36
N LEU A 101 6.97 -0.51 -5.84
CA LEU A 101 5.92 0.43 -6.20
C LEU A 101 5.45 1.26 -4.99
N ARG A 102 5.32 0.63 -3.82
CA ARG A 102 5.01 1.34 -2.57
C ARG A 102 6.10 2.32 -2.18
N ALA A 103 7.38 1.94 -2.31
CA ALA A 103 8.50 2.84 -2.04
C ALA A 103 8.50 4.06 -2.99
N ARG A 104 8.24 3.84 -4.29
CA ARG A 104 8.19 4.90 -5.30
C ARG A 104 7.04 5.89 -5.09
N ARG A 105 5.92 5.43 -4.53
CA ARG A 105 4.75 6.26 -4.21
C ARG A 105 4.58 6.55 -2.74
N ALA A 106 5.67 6.50 -1.97
CA ALA A 106 5.61 6.67 -0.53
C ALA A 106 4.90 7.98 -0.13
N ALA A 107 5.11 9.09 -0.86
CA ALA A 107 4.43 10.35 -0.55
C ALA A 107 2.90 10.30 -0.74
N GLN A 108 2.42 9.69 -1.83
CA GLN A 108 0.98 9.60 -2.13
C GLN A 108 0.25 8.65 -1.18
N TRP A 109 0.85 7.48 -0.90
CA TRP A 109 0.23 6.49 -0.01
C TRP A 109 0.44 6.77 1.47
N ARG A 110 1.37 7.67 1.82
CA ARG A 110 1.62 8.06 3.21
C ARG A 110 0.40 8.62 3.89
N GLN A 111 -0.34 9.50 3.23
CA GLN A 111 -1.54 10.10 3.82
C GLN A 111 -2.61 9.03 4.07
N ALA A 112 -2.87 8.15 3.10
CA ALA A 112 -3.83 7.05 3.26
C ALA A 112 -3.39 6.05 4.35
N ALA A 113 -2.10 5.69 4.39
CA ALA A 113 -1.53 4.81 5.40
C ALA A 113 -1.58 5.43 6.81
N ARG A 114 -1.35 6.73 6.92
CA ARG A 114 -1.50 7.49 8.19
C ARG A 114 -2.95 7.58 8.63
N ALA A 115 -3.88 7.81 7.70
CA ALA A 115 -5.30 7.83 7.99
C ALA A 115 -5.77 6.47 8.50
N GLU A 116 -5.39 5.37 7.81
CA GLU A 116 -5.66 4.01 8.26
C GLU A 116 -5.07 3.75 9.65
N LEU A 117 -3.78 4.06 9.84
CA LEU A 117 -3.10 3.91 11.13
C LEU A 117 -3.84 4.64 12.25
N LYS A 118 -4.19 5.91 12.03
CA LYS A 118 -4.95 6.72 12.98
C LYS A 118 -6.30 6.08 13.30
N THR A 119 -7.08 5.70 12.28
CA THR A 119 -8.38 5.05 12.47
C THR A 119 -8.26 3.75 13.26
N GLN A 120 -7.24 2.93 13.01
CA GLN A 120 -7.05 1.68 13.74
C GLN A 120 -6.64 1.90 15.20
N LEU A 121 -5.76 2.87 15.47
CA LEU A 121 -5.34 3.19 16.84
C LEU A 121 -6.44 3.89 17.65
N GLU A 122 -7.26 4.74 17.01
CA GLU A 122 -8.37 5.45 17.67
C GLU A 122 -9.39 4.47 18.29
N ARG A 123 -9.58 3.28 17.70
CA ARG A 123 -10.45 2.22 18.25
C ARG A 123 -10.07 1.76 19.66
N TYR A 124 -8.81 1.93 20.04
CA TYR A 124 -8.29 1.51 21.34
C TYR A 124 -7.94 2.69 22.25
N LYS A 125 -8.14 3.94 21.80
CA LYS A 125 -7.69 5.15 22.49
C LYS A 125 -8.23 5.26 23.91
N ASP A 126 -9.53 5.06 24.12
CA ASP A 126 -10.15 5.25 25.44
C ASP A 126 -9.68 4.18 26.42
N ARG A 127 -9.62 2.91 25.99
CA ARG A 127 -9.07 1.79 26.77
C ARG A 127 -7.58 1.99 27.09
N ALA A 128 -6.81 2.54 26.15
CA ALA A 128 -5.41 2.86 26.37
C ALA A 128 -5.23 4.00 27.39
N ALA A 129 -6.10 5.02 27.33
CA ALA A 129 -6.09 6.12 28.29
C ALA A 129 -6.45 5.65 29.71
N GLU A 130 -7.39 4.72 29.84
CA GLU A 130 -7.74 4.07 31.10
C GLU A 130 -6.56 3.25 31.66
N ALA A 131 -5.98 2.36 30.85
CA ALA A 131 -4.81 1.59 31.26
C ALA A 131 -3.62 2.46 31.70
N LYS A 132 -3.43 3.62 31.06
CA LYS A 132 -2.41 4.60 31.47
C LYS A 132 -2.73 5.24 32.83
N LYS A 133 -3.99 5.59 33.11
CA LYS A 133 -4.42 6.13 34.40
C LYS A 133 -4.23 5.13 35.54
N GLU A 134 -4.42 3.84 35.26
CA GLU A 134 -4.22 2.74 36.21
C GLU A 134 -2.73 2.37 36.41
N GLY A 135 -1.80 3.07 35.76
CA GLY A 135 -0.36 2.76 35.81
C GLY A 135 0.03 1.48 35.05
N GLN A 136 -0.87 0.92 34.24
CA GLN A 136 -0.64 -0.30 33.44
C GLN A 136 -0.26 0.00 31.98
N GLY A 137 0.04 1.27 31.66
CA GLY A 137 0.26 1.74 30.30
C GLY A 137 1.39 1.03 29.53
N HIS A 138 2.39 0.52 30.25
CA HIS A 138 3.53 -0.24 29.71
C HIS A 138 3.31 -1.77 29.63
N VAL A 139 2.20 -2.27 30.18
CA VAL A 139 1.89 -3.71 30.33
C VAL A 139 0.74 -4.09 29.40
N THR A 140 -0.31 -3.26 29.36
CA THR A 140 -1.48 -3.50 28.53
C THR A 140 -1.13 -3.27 27.05
N GLU A 141 -1.13 -4.36 26.27
CA GLU A 141 -0.88 -4.34 24.82
C GLU A 141 -2.20 -4.53 24.06
N PHE A 142 -2.36 -3.77 22.96
CA PHE A 142 -3.48 -3.87 22.04
C PHE A 142 -3.04 -4.49 20.72
N ASP A 143 -3.86 -5.40 20.20
CA ASP A 143 -3.57 -6.08 18.94
C ASP A 143 -4.17 -5.30 17.79
N VAL A 144 -3.28 -4.66 17.02
CA VAL A 144 -3.63 -3.79 15.91
C VAL A 144 -3.28 -4.49 14.61
N SER A 145 -4.28 -4.68 13.75
CA SER A 145 -4.11 -5.18 12.39
C SER A 145 -3.99 -3.99 11.42
N LEU A 146 -2.90 -3.96 10.67
CA LEU A 146 -2.58 -2.87 9.74
C LEU A 146 -2.26 -3.41 8.35
N SER A 147 -2.56 -2.64 7.32
CA SER A 147 -1.97 -2.83 6.00
C SER A 147 -0.44 -2.69 6.08
N PRO A 148 0.31 -3.21 5.10
CA PRO A 148 1.76 -3.11 5.11
C PRO A 148 2.25 -1.66 5.10
N GLY A 149 1.53 -0.75 4.42
CA GLY A 149 1.86 0.67 4.42
C GLY A 149 1.59 1.35 5.76
N ALA A 150 0.45 1.06 6.40
CA ALA A 150 0.15 1.61 7.72
C ALA A 150 1.11 1.09 8.79
N ALA A 151 1.54 -0.17 8.70
CA ALA A 151 2.58 -0.74 9.56
C ALA A 151 3.96 -0.09 9.34
N ASP A 152 4.33 0.20 8.08
CA ASP A 152 5.56 0.92 7.77
C ASP A 152 5.50 2.35 8.34
N GLU A 153 4.36 3.04 8.26
CA GLU A 153 4.17 4.37 8.89
C GLU A 153 4.18 4.32 10.42
N MET A 154 3.60 3.28 11.04
CA MET A 154 3.69 3.09 12.49
C MET A 154 5.14 3.04 12.94
N ARG A 155 5.98 2.29 12.22
CA ARG A 155 7.41 2.20 12.49
C ARG A 155 8.09 3.56 12.33
N VAL A 156 7.81 4.30 11.26
CA VAL A 156 8.38 5.63 11.03
C VAL A 156 8.03 6.60 12.15
N VAL A 157 6.77 6.63 12.59
CA VAL A 157 6.33 7.51 13.68
C VAL A 157 6.99 7.11 15.01
N TYR A 158 7.06 5.82 15.30
CA TYR A 158 7.74 5.32 16.49
C TYR A 158 9.25 5.67 16.47
N ASP A 159 9.95 5.42 15.37
CA ASP A 159 11.37 5.73 15.24
C ASP A 159 11.64 7.23 15.45
N ARG A 160 10.74 8.09 14.95
CA ARG A 160 10.80 9.55 15.19
C ARG A 160 10.60 9.91 16.66
N LEU A 161 9.64 9.29 17.35
CA LEU A 161 9.40 9.48 18.78
C LEU A 161 10.61 9.03 19.61
N ALA A 162 11.26 7.93 19.22
CA ALA A 162 12.40 7.36 19.93
C ALA A 162 13.73 8.10 19.64
N ALA A 163 13.83 8.81 18.53
CA ALA A 163 15.09 9.40 18.04
C ALA A 163 15.74 10.39 19.02
N PHE A 164 14.93 11.15 19.78
CA PHE A 164 15.42 12.23 20.65
C PHE A 164 15.17 11.98 22.14
N VAL A 165 14.74 10.77 22.50
CA VAL A 165 14.41 10.40 23.88
C VAL A 165 15.46 9.42 24.41
N ALA A 166 15.88 9.61 25.66
CA ALA A 166 16.79 8.70 26.33
C ALA A 166 16.18 7.30 26.43
N GLU A 167 16.98 6.25 26.31
CA GLU A 167 16.49 4.87 26.17
C GLU A 167 15.50 4.44 27.27
N ARG A 168 15.70 4.92 28.50
CA ARG A 168 14.85 4.63 29.67
C ARG A 168 13.48 5.32 29.64
N GLU A 169 13.36 6.40 28.86
CA GLU A 169 12.15 7.20 28.73
C GLU A 169 11.39 6.89 27.43
N ARG A 170 11.96 6.02 26.57
CA ARG A 170 11.32 5.64 25.31
C ARG A 170 10.07 4.80 25.58
N PRO A 171 8.95 5.09 24.90
CA PRO A 171 7.82 4.18 24.85
C PRO A 171 8.30 2.81 24.35
N LYS A 172 7.73 1.71 24.86
CA LYS A 172 8.09 0.37 24.39
C LYS A 172 7.69 0.20 22.90
N PRO A 173 8.53 -0.43 22.07
CA PRO A 173 8.23 -0.56 20.65
C PRO A 173 6.99 -1.44 20.39
N PRO A 174 6.23 -1.17 19.31
CA PRO A 174 5.29 -2.13 18.76
C PRO A 174 5.98 -3.45 18.44
N LYS A 175 5.37 -4.58 18.80
CA LYS A 175 5.94 -5.92 18.58
C LYS A 175 5.23 -6.64 17.46
N ALA A 176 5.99 -7.20 16.54
CA ALA A 176 5.46 -8.06 15.49
C ALA A 176 4.76 -9.28 16.10
N LYS A 177 3.53 -9.54 15.65
CA LYS A 177 2.78 -10.77 15.94
C LYS A 177 2.65 -11.63 14.67
N PRO A 178 2.37 -12.93 14.81
CA PRO A 178 2.05 -13.79 13.66
C PRO A 178 1.01 -13.12 12.77
N SER A 179 1.39 -12.91 11.52
CA SER A 179 0.62 -12.13 10.55
C SER A 179 0.08 -13.06 9.48
N PHE A 180 -1.15 -12.80 9.01
CA PHE A 180 -1.84 -13.62 8.01
C PHE A 180 -2.22 -12.79 6.79
N GLY A 181 -1.93 -13.33 5.60
CA GLY A 181 -2.20 -12.65 4.33
C GLY A 181 -1.46 -11.33 4.21
N ASN A 182 -2.17 -10.29 3.75
CA ASN A 182 -1.59 -8.95 3.54
C ASN A 182 -1.73 -8.02 4.74
N SER A 183 -2.17 -8.53 5.91
CA SER A 183 -2.25 -7.73 7.15
C SER A 183 -1.07 -8.01 8.05
N ARG A 184 -0.50 -6.95 8.65
CA ARG A 184 0.51 -7.05 9.71
C ARG A 184 -0.13 -6.84 11.06
N TRP A 185 0.02 -7.82 11.94
CA TRP A 185 -0.45 -7.75 13.32
C TRP A 185 0.66 -7.25 14.23
N LEU A 186 0.34 -6.23 15.03
CA LEU A 186 1.28 -5.60 15.96
C LEU A 186 0.64 -5.56 17.35
N GLY A 187 1.39 -6.03 18.35
CA GLY A 187 1.08 -5.75 19.76
C GLY A 187 1.62 -4.36 20.11
N VAL A 188 0.73 -3.44 20.44
CA VAL A 188 1.06 -2.03 20.73
C VAL A 188 0.76 -1.72 22.19
N PRO A 189 1.78 -1.40 23.02
CA PRO A 189 1.56 -0.96 24.39
C PRO A 189 0.69 0.30 24.45
N ALA A 190 -0.18 0.40 25.47
CA ALA A 190 -1.14 1.50 25.61
C ALA A 190 -0.48 2.90 25.55
N GLU A 191 0.65 3.08 26.23
CA GLU A 191 1.38 4.35 26.18
C GLU A 191 1.98 4.67 24.82
N THR A 192 2.51 3.65 24.15
CA THR A 192 3.05 3.77 22.79
C THR A 192 1.94 4.13 21.81
N LEU A 193 0.77 3.50 21.94
CA LEU A 193 -0.42 3.80 21.15
C LEU A 193 -0.82 5.28 21.30
N LEU A 194 -0.93 5.77 22.54
CA LEU A 194 -1.29 7.16 22.81
C LEU A 194 -0.24 8.14 22.27
N SER A 195 1.05 7.81 22.42
CA SER A 195 2.15 8.65 21.93
C SER A 195 2.16 8.74 20.40
N ILE A 196 1.90 7.63 19.70
CA ILE A 196 1.77 7.60 18.25
C ILE A 196 0.55 8.40 17.79
N LEU A 197 -0.60 8.25 18.45
CA LEU A 197 -1.80 9.04 18.13
C LEU A 197 -1.56 10.54 18.26
N GLU A 198 -0.84 10.97 19.31
CA GLU A 198 -0.53 12.38 19.51
C GLU A 198 0.48 12.91 18.47
N ALA A 199 1.48 12.10 18.12
CA ALA A 199 2.44 12.42 17.06
C ALA A 199 1.77 12.54 15.68
N LEU A 200 0.74 11.73 15.41
CA LEU A 200 -0.03 11.82 14.16
C LEU A 200 -0.84 13.13 14.11
N LYS A 201 -1.47 13.56 15.20
CA LYS A 201 -2.21 14.83 15.24
C LYS A 201 -1.31 16.06 15.06
N THR A 202 -0.14 16.05 15.69
CA THR A 202 0.81 17.18 15.63
C THR A 202 1.55 17.24 14.29
N GLY A 203 1.75 16.09 13.63
CA GLY A 203 2.40 15.99 12.32
C GLY A 203 1.50 16.24 11.11
N ASP A 204 0.17 16.37 11.28
CA ASP A 204 -0.79 16.70 10.21
C ASP A 204 -0.90 18.23 9.96
N GLY A 205 -0.16 19.05 10.72
CA GLY A 205 -0.21 20.54 10.71
C GLY A 205 0.95 21.26 10.01
N THR A 206 1.79 20.56 9.24
CA THR A 206 2.91 21.11 8.44
C THR A 206 2.90 20.54 7.05
#